data_AF-X1AQ94-F1
#
_entry.id   AF-X1AQ94-F1
#
_cell.length_a   1.000
_cell.length_b   1.000
_cell.length_c   1.000
_cell.angle_alpha   90.00
_cell.angle_beta   90.00
_cell.angle_gamma   90.00
#
_symmetry.space_group_name_H-M   'P 1'
#
loop_
_entity.id
_entity.type
_entity.pdbx_description
1 polymer ?
#
loop_
_entity_poly.entity_id
_entity_poly.type
_entity_poly.pdbx_seq_one_letter_code
_entity_poly.pdbx_strand_id
1 'polypeptide(L)'
;MSYHVQGELETVLSTRFNRPMKIVGAGRTDAGVHARGQAFHFDLYPNETIREGQNEPTDVCQKLKTSLNSMLEQDIRVYNLSPSPPPEIVTLQM
;
A
#
# COMPACT_ATOMS: atom_id res chain seq x y z
N MET A 1 14.98 -16.97 9.50
CA MET A 1 14.56 -15.55 9.34
C MET A 1 13.07 -15.52 9.57
N SER A 2 12.59 -14.67 10.47
CA SER A 2 11.16 -14.56 10.78
C SER A 2 10.48 -13.83 9.61
N TYR A 3 9.70 -14.57 8.84
CA TYR A 3 8.97 -14.03 7.69
C TYR A 3 7.70 -13.32 8.19
N HIS A 4 7.64 -12.00 8.00
CA HIS A 4 6.51 -11.18 8.45
C HIS A 4 5.93 -10.42 7.25
N VAL A 5 4.61 -10.56 7.05
CA VAL A 5 3.88 -9.93 5.94
C VAL A 5 4.11 -8.42 5.87
N GLN A 6 4.14 -7.73 7.01
CA GLN A 6 4.44 -6.29 7.05
C GLN A 6 5.86 -5.97 6.56
N GLY A 7 6.86 -6.77 6.96
CA GLY A 7 8.24 -6.54 6.56
C GLY A 7 8.45 -6.74 5.07
N GLU A 8 7.78 -7.73 4.48
CA GLU A 8 7.80 -7.96 3.04
C GLU A 8 7.16 -6.80 2.27
N LEU A 9 5.97 -6.36 2.71
CA LEU A 9 5.30 -5.19 2.12
C LEU A 9 6.17 -3.92 2.21
N GLU A 10 6.78 -3.65 3.37
CA GLU A 10 7.69 -2.50 3.54
C GLU A 10 8.92 -2.62 2.64
N THR A 11 9.48 -3.82 2.45
CA THR A 11 10.65 -4.08 1.60
C THR A 11 10.33 -3.84 0.13
N VAL A 12 9.22 -4.40 -0.36
CA VAL A 12 8.76 -4.21 -1.74
C VAL A 12 8.42 -2.75 -2.02
N LEU A 13 7.69 -2.08 -1.12
CA LEU A 13 7.38 -0.66 -1.25
C LEU A 13 8.65 0.19 -1.25
N SER A 14 9.58 -0.08 -0.34
CA SER A 14 10.83 0.68 -0.25
C SER A 14 11.67 0.53 -1.51
N THR A 15 11.70 -0.67 -2.07
CA THR A 15 12.36 -0.96 -3.35
C THR A 15 11.69 -0.21 -4.50
N ARG A 16 10.35 -0.24 -4.56
CA ARG A 16 9.57 0.35 -5.66
C ARG A 16 9.65 1.88 -5.72
N PHE A 17 9.72 2.53 -4.55
CA PHE A 17 9.77 3.99 -4.41
C PHE A 17 11.19 4.52 -4.12
N ASN A 18 12.17 3.63 -4.03
CA ASN A 18 13.58 3.96 -3.79
C ASN A 18 13.80 4.84 -2.54
N ARG A 19 13.05 4.55 -1.47
CA ARG A 19 13.19 5.20 -0.16
C ARG A 19 12.63 4.30 0.94
N PRO A 20 13.04 4.45 2.21
CA PRO A 20 12.40 3.73 3.30
C PRO A 20 10.89 4.04 3.34
N MET A 21 10.08 2.99 3.28
CA MET A 21 8.62 3.03 3.35
C MET A 21 8.14 2.35 4.62
N LYS A 22 7.06 2.87 5.19
CA LYS A 22 6.34 2.27 6.31
C LYS A 22 4.89 2.08 5.95
N ILE A 23 4.28 1.05 6.53
CA ILE A 23 2.85 0.79 6.39
C ILE A 23 2.20 0.76 7.77
N VAL A 24 0.90 1.05 7.78
CA VAL A 24 0.05 0.84 8.96
C VAL A 24 -1.03 -0.16 8.57
N GLY A 25 -0.99 -1.34 9.19
CA GLY A 25 -2.01 -2.37 9.04
C GLY A 25 -3.24 -2.11 9.92
N ALA A 26 -4.41 -2.58 9.49
CA ALA A 26 -5.65 -2.47 10.26
C ALA A 26 -5.63 -3.29 11.56
N GLY A 27 -4.80 -4.34 11.62
CA GLY A 27 -4.62 -5.15 12.82
C GLY A 27 -3.42 -6.09 12.71
N ARG A 28 -3.06 -6.73 13.83
CA ARG A 28 -2.01 -7.75 13.87
C ARG A 28 -2.60 -9.14 13.62
N THR A 29 -1.82 -9.98 12.97
CA THR A 29 -2.08 -11.43 12.87
C THR A 29 -0.91 -12.17 13.49
N ASP A 30 -1.17 -13.28 14.17
CA ASP A 30 -0.13 -14.13 14.73
C ASP A 30 0.55 -14.99 13.64
N ALA A 31 1.69 -15.57 13.97
CA ALA A 31 2.43 -16.43 13.06
C ALA A 31 1.56 -17.63 12.64
N GLY A 32 1.52 -17.90 11.33
CA GLY A 32 0.72 -18.99 10.76
C GLY A 32 -0.75 -18.64 10.49
N VAL A 33 -1.22 -17.43 10.82
CA VAL A 33 -2.58 -16.98 10.51
C VAL A 33 -2.64 -16.40 9.09
N HIS A 34 -3.60 -16.88 8.29
CA HIS A 34 -3.91 -16.32 6.98
C HIS A 34 -4.89 -15.15 7.09
N ALA A 35 -4.80 -14.20 6.16
CA ALA A 35 -5.76 -13.11 6.06
C ALA A 35 -6.18 -12.88 4.60
N ARG A 36 -7.49 -12.95 4.34
CA ARG A 36 -8.07 -12.63 3.03
C ARG A 36 -8.42 -11.13 2.88
N GLY A 37 -8.67 -10.45 3.99
CA GLY A 37 -9.17 -9.07 4.03
C GLY A 37 -8.35 -8.14 4.90
N GLN A 38 -7.07 -8.45 5.13
CA GLN A 38 -6.18 -7.52 5.84
C GLN A 38 -6.05 -6.22 5.02
N ALA A 39 -6.24 -5.09 5.68
CA ALA A 39 -6.09 -3.77 5.09
C ALA A 39 -4.83 -3.09 5.63
N PHE A 40 -4.22 -2.25 4.81
CA PHE A 40 -3.11 -1.39 5.22
C PHE A 40 -3.12 -0.10 4.39
N HIS A 41 -2.50 0.95 4.93
CA HIS A 41 -2.23 2.17 4.17
C HIS A 41 -0.74 2.55 4.25
N PHE A 42 -0.33 3.38 3.30
CA PHE A 42 1.00 3.97 3.22
C PHE A 42 0.91 5.32 2.50
N ASP A 43 1.90 6.17 2.73
CA ASP A 43 1.92 7.53 2.19
C ASP A 43 2.92 7.66 1.04
N LEU A 44 2.48 8.39 0.02
CA LEU A 44 3.28 8.77 -1.13
C LEU A 44 3.58 10.26 -1.09
N TYR A 45 4.76 10.64 -1.58
CA TYR A 45 5.07 12.03 -1.83
C TYR A 45 4.30 12.55 -3.05
N PRO A 46 4.02 13.87 -3.12
CA PRO A 46 3.27 14.45 -4.24
C PRO A 46 3.81 14.12 -5.63
N ASN A 47 5.14 13.96 -5.76
CA ASN A 47 5.82 13.60 -7.01
C ASN A 47 5.80 12.10 -7.32
N GLU A 48 5.38 11.25 -6.37
CA GLU A 48 5.21 9.80 -6.55
C GLU A 48 3.79 9.44 -6.95
N THR A 49 2.83 10.35 -6.70
CA THR A 49 1.39 10.09 -6.86
C THR A 49 0.90 10.03 -8.31
N ILE A 50 1.63 10.50 -9.32
CA ILE A 50 1.41 10.29 -10.77
C ILE A 50 2.56 10.99 -11.52
N ARG A 51 3.15 10.34 -12.53
CA ARG A 51 3.95 11.03 -13.57
C ARG A 51 2.97 11.66 -14.54
N GLU A 52 3.09 12.97 -14.80
CA GLU A 52 2.26 13.70 -15.77
C GLU A 52 2.02 12.86 -17.04
N GLY A 53 0.75 12.61 -17.38
CA GLY A 53 0.37 11.90 -18.62
C GLY A 53 -0.28 10.52 -18.49
N GLN A 54 -0.72 10.07 -17.30
CA GLN A 54 -1.52 8.85 -17.17
C GLN A 54 -2.96 9.18 -16.76
N ASN A 55 -3.90 8.86 -17.65
CA ASN A 55 -5.33 9.14 -17.55
C ASN A 55 -5.98 8.31 -16.43
N GLU A 56 -6.80 8.96 -15.61
CA GLU A 56 -7.64 8.43 -14.53
C GLU A 56 -6.95 7.76 -13.31
N PRO A 57 -7.34 8.11 -12.06
CA PRO A 57 -6.79 7.52 -10.82
C PRO A 57 -6.83 5.98 -10.76
N THR A 58 -7.81 5.37 -11.44
CA THR A 58 -8.00 3.92 -11.51
C THR A 58 -6.83 3.22 -12.21
N ASP A 59 -6.27 3.81 -13.29
CA ASP A 59 -5.16 3.20 -14.04
C ASP A 59 -3.88 3.15 -13.20
N VAL A 60 -3.62 4.19 -12.42
CA VAL A 60 -2.46 4.29 -11.53
C VAL A 60 -2.53 3.24 -10.43
N CYS A 61 -3.67 3.11 -9.76
CA CYS A 61 -3.87 2.10 -8.72
C CYS A 61 -3.73 0.69 -9.30
N GLN A 62 -4.25 0.44 -10.50
CA GLN A 62 -4.16 -0.85 -11.16
C GLN A 62 -2.71 -1.19 -11.57
N LYS A 63 -1.96 -0.22 -12.11
CA LYS A 63 -0.54 -0.37 -12.44
C LYS A 63 0.30 -0.62 -11.20
N LEU A 64 0.07 0.15 -10.12
CA LEU A 64 0.78 -0.03 -8.86
C LEU A 64 0.47 -1.40 -8.26
N LYS A 65 -0.80 -1.80 -8.19
CA LYS A 65 -1.19 -3.16 -7.76
C LYS A 65 -0.48 -4.26 -8.55
N THR A 66 -0.44 -4.13 -9.87
CA THR A 66 0.21 -5.10 -10.76
C THR A 66 1.72 -5.15 -10.49
N SER A 67 2.36 -3.99 -10.37
CA SER A 67 3.78 -3.86 -10.01
C SER A 67 4.08 -4.50 -8.66
N LEU A 68 3.30 -4.22 -7.62
CA LEU A 68 3.49 -4.81 -6.29
C LEU A 68 3.33 -6.34 -6.34
N ASN A 69 2.28 -6.85 -6.95
CA ASN A 69 2.06 -8.31 -7.06
C ASN A 69 3.13 -9.04 -7.88
N SER A 70 3.88 -8.34 -8.75
CA SER A 70 5.04 -8.91 -9.45
C SER A 70 6.31 -8.97 -8.61
N MET A 71 6.39 -8.18 -7.53
CA MET A 71 7.54 -8.09 -6.63
C MET A 71 7.35 -8.90 -5.35
N LEU A 72 6.10 -9.05 -4.90
CA LEU A 72 5.74 -9.80 -3.70
C LEU A 72 5.93 -11.30 -3.87
N GLU A 73 6.34 -11.97 -2.79
CA GLU A 73 6.30 -13.43 -2.69
C GLU A 73 4.92 -14.02 -3.02
N GLN A 74 4.89 -15.28 -3.46
CA GLN A 74 3.70 -15.89 -4.05
C GLN A 74 2.50 -15.99 -3.12
N ASP A 75 2.75 -15.99 -1.80
CA ASP A 75 1.76 -16.12 -0.74
C ASP A 75 1.16 -14.78 -0.27
N ILE A 76 1.67 -13.64 -0.77
CA ILE A 76 1.16 -12.30 -0.46
C ILE A 76 0.66 -11.63 -1.73
N ARG A 77 -0.61 -11.21 -1.73
CA ARG A 77 -1.24 -10.54 -2.87
C ARG A 77 -2.05 -9.33 -2.44
N VAL A 78 -1.86 -8.23 -3.16
CA VAL A 78 -2.74 -7.05 -3.10
C VAL A 78 -3.97 -7.32 -3.94
N TYR A 79 -5.11 -7.48 -3.28
CA TYR A 79 -6.39 -7.73 -3.93
C TYR A 79 -7.03 -6.44 -4.49
N ASN A 80 -7.06 -5.40 -3.66
CA ASN A 80 -7.61 -4.09 -4.02
C ASN A 80 -6.66 -2.96 -3.61
N LEU A 81 -6.68 -1.85 -4.35
CA LEU A 81 -5.89 -0.65 -4.07
C LEU A 81 -6.66 0.57 -4.55
N SER A 82 -6.79 1.58 -3.70
CA SER A 82 -7.47 2.84 -4.01
C SER A 82 -6.77 4.00 -3.30
N PRO A 83 -6.91 5.24 -3.79
CA PRO A 83 -6.52 6.41 -3.02
C PRO A 83 -7.28 6.44 -1.69
N SER A 84 -6.62 6.90 -0.63
CA SER A 84 -7.32 7.21 0.61
C SER A 84 -8.29 8.37 0.35
N PRO A 85 -9.50 8.36 0.94
CA PRO A 85 -10.33 9.56 0.95
C PRO A 85 -9.53 10.74 1.56
N PRO A 86 -9.79 11.97 1.11
CA PRO A 86 -9.20 13.14 1.73
C PRO A 86 -9.56 13.17 3.22
N PRO A 87 -8.67 13.66 4.10
CA PRO A 87 -9.01 13.80 5.51
C PRO A 87 -10.29 14.63 5.64
N GLU A 88 -11.29 14.09 6.34
CA GLU A 88 -12.46 14.89 6.71
C GLU A 88 -11.97 16.04 7.58
N ILE A 89 -12.04 17.27 7.06
CA ILE A 89 -11.82 18.46 7.87
C ILE A 89 -13.04 18.53 8.80
N VAL A 90 -12.90 17.98 10.00
CA VAL A 90 -13.81 18.28 11.11
C VAL A 90 -13.62 19.77 11.39
N THR A 91 -14.42 20.59 10.72
CA THR A 91 -14.44 22.02 10.97
C THR A 91 -15.02 22.17 12.36
N LEU A 92 -14.16 22.37 13.36
CA LEU A 92 -14.57 22.83 14.67
C LEU A 92 -15.29 24.15 14.43
N GLN A 93 -16.63 24.13 14.41
CA GLN A 93 -17.41 25.34 14.53
C GLN A 93 -17.11 25.89 15.92
N MET A 94 -16.23 26.88 15.97
CA MET A 94 -16.09 27.79 17.11
C MET A 94 -17.31 28.69 17.20
#